data_AF-A0A3L7MMT6-F1
#
_entry.id   AF-A0A3L7MMT6-F1
#
_cell.length_a   1.000
_cell.length_b   1.000
_cell.length_c   1.000
_cell.angle_alpha   90.00
_cell.angle_beta   90.00
_cell.angle_gamma   90.00
#
_symmetry.space_group_name_H-M   'P 1'
#
loop_
_entity.id
_entity.type
_entity.pdbx_description
1 polymer ?
#
loop_
_entity_poly.entity_id
_entity_poly.type
_entity_poly.pdbx_seq_one_letter_code
_entity_poly.pdbx_strand_id
1 'polypeptide(L)'
;MKKLVETPGPEHGALWLRDRAMLEVMYAAGLRASEVGTLKMNDFNETLGIVNVIGKGNKQRIVPIGVPAIDAVKAYVAELRPHLTRFPDARDAFRLFLSHTGRPIERVALWQIVGKYARIAGIRGVHPHLLRHSFATHLVAGGAD
;
A
#
# COMPACT_ATOMS: atom_id res chain seq x y z
N MET A 1 -13.11 -5.87 -5.62
CA MET A 1 -11.83 -5.22 -5.29
C MET A 1 -10.67 -6.20 -5.15
N LYS A 2 -10.87 -7.44 -4.66
CA LYS A 2 -9.83 -8.49 -4.64
C LYS A 2 -9.05 -8.63 -5.96
N LYS A 3 -9.77 -8.70 -7.09
CA LYS A 3 -9.16 -8.69 -8.43
C LYS A 3 -8.15 -7.55 -8.64
N LEU A 4 -8.44 -6.33 -8.18
CA LEU A 4 -7.56 -5.17 -8.36
C LEU A 4 -6.23 -5.33 -7.61
N VAL A 5 -6.28 -5.76 -6.35
CA VAL A 5 -5.09 -5.86 -5.48
C VAL A 5 -4.20 -7.03 -5.87
N GLU A 6 -4.77 -8.08 -6.48
CA GLU A 6 -4.05 -9.23 -7.02
C GLU A 6 -3.53 -9.01 -8.46
N THR A 7 -3.95 -7.94 -9.13
CA THR A 7 -3.54 -7.68 -10.53
C THR A 7 -2.04 -7.41 -10.72
N PRO A 8 -1.33 -6.69 -9.83
CA PRO A 8 0.10 -6.46 -10.03
C PRO A 8 0.92 -7.76 -10.04
N GLY A 9 1.72 -7.91 -11.08
CA GLY A 9 2.56 -9.07 -11.35
C GLY A 9 3.83 -8.69 -12.14
N PRO A 10 4.82 -9.60 -12.25
CA PRO A 10 6.10 -9.34 -12.92
C PRO A 10 6.00 -8.73 -14.32
N GLU A 11 4.98 -9.12 -15.09
CA GLU A 11 4.67 -8.62 -16.44
C GLU A 11 4.28 -7.14 -16.46
N HIS A 12 3.95 -6.55 -15.32
CA HIS A 12 3.48 -5.17 -15.19
C HIS A 12 4.59 -4.16 -14.84
N GLY A 13 5.85 -4.61 -14.87
CA GLY A 13 7.05 -3.78 -14.70
C GLY A 13 7.76 -3.97 -13.36
N ALA A 14 9.00 -3.49 -13.26
CA ALA A 14 9.92 -3.77 -12.15
C ALA A 14 9.44 -3.34 -10.75
N LEU A 15 8.42 -2.48 -10.66
CA LEU A 15 7.88 -1.96 -9.41
C LEU A 15 6.62 -2.70 -8.93
N TRP A 16 6.24 -3.79 -9.58
CA TRP A 16 4.98 -4.49 -9.32
C TRP A 16 4.83 -4.95 -7.86
N LEU A 17 5.91 -5.40 -7.21
CA LEU A 17 5.90 -5.79 -5.78
C LEU A 17 5.48 -4.62 -4.89
N ARG A 18 6.09 -3.44 -5.12
CA ARG A 18 5.74 -2.21 -4.41
C ARG A 18 4.29 -1.83 -4.67
N ASP A 19 3.88 -1.88 -5.93
CA ASP A 19 2.53 -1.50 -6.33
C ASP A 19 1.47 -2.43 -5.71
N ARG A 20 1.74 -3.75 -5.67
CA ARG A 20 0.92 -4.75 -4.97
C ARG A 20 0.80 -4.42 -3.49
N ALA A 21 1.93 -4.23 -2.82
CA ALA A 21 1.96 -3.94 -1.39
C ALA A 21 1.18 -2.66 -1.04
N MET A 22 1.30 -1.60 -1.87
CA MET A 22 0.53 -0.37 -1.67
C MET A 22 -0.97 -0.58 -1.85
N LEU A 23 -1.39 -1.32 -2.89
CA LEU A 23 -2.81 -1.61 -3.14
C LEU A 23 -3.41 -2.47 -2.02
N GLU A 24 -2.69 -3.49 -1.57
CA GLU A 24 -3.10 -4.37 -0.46
C GLU A 24 -3.22 -3.58 0.84
N VAL A 25 -2.25 -2.75 1.21
CA VAL A 25 -2.34 -1.94 2.45
C VAL A 25 -3.47 -0.90 2.37
N MET A 26 -3.66 -0.27 1.21
CA MET A 26 -4.79 0.64 0.99
C MET A 26 -6.13 -0.05 1.20
N TYR A 27 -6.24 -1.28 0.69
CA TYR A 27 -7.45 -2.08 0.77
C TYR A 27 -7.66 -2.71 2.15
N ALA A 28 -6.62 -3.22 2.80
CA ALA A 28 -6.70 -3.96 4.05
C ALA A 28 -6.83 -3.07 5.29
N ALA A 29 -6.34 -1.82 5.23
CA ALA A 29 -6.45 -0.88 6.35
C ALA A 29 -7.24 0.39 5.99
N GLY A 30 -7.82 0.42 4.78
CA GLY A 30 -8.60 1.54 4.29
C GLY A 30 -7.82 2.84 4.29
N LEU A 31 -6.53 2.88 3.95
CA LEU A 31 -5.74 4.11 4.01
C LEU A 31 -6.10 5.10 2.89
N ARG A 32 -5.93 6.40 3.15
CA ARG A 32 -5.90 7.41 2.09
C ARG A 32 -4.58 7.28 1.33
N ALA A 33 -4.56 7.71 0.06
CA ALA A 33 -3.32 7.76 -0.72
C ALA A 33 -2.20 8.57 -0.02
N SER A 34 -2.55 9.68 0.64
CA SER A 34 -1.56 10.46 1.40
C SER A 34 -1.03 9.71 2.63
N GLU A 35 -1.85 8.89 3.30
CA GLU A 35 -1.42 8.12 4.46
C GLU A 35 -0.43 7.03 4.05
N VAL A 36 -0.67 6.35 2.92
CA VAL A 36 0.22 5.30 2.39
C VAL A 36 1.60 5.85 2.07
N GLY A 37 1.68 7.00 1.38
CA GLY A 37 2.96 7.65 1.06
C GLY A 37 3.75 8.11 2.29
N THR A 38 3.08 8.24 3.44
CA THR A 38 3.70 8.65 4.69
C THR A 38 4.03 7.49 5.65
N LEU A 39 3.61 6.26 5.37
CA LEU A 39 3.93 5.12 6.22
C LEU A 39 5.45 4.95 6.37
N LYS A 40 5.88 4.67 7.58
CA LYS A 40 7.26 4.35 7.95
C LYS A 40 7.44 2.84 8.10
N MET A 41 8.69 2.38 8.07
CA MET A 41 9.01 0.97 8.34
C MET A 41 8.45 0.50 9.68
N ASN A 42 8.60 1.30 10.73
CA ASN A 42 8.13 0.97 12.09
C ASN A 42 6.61 1.10 12.25
N ASP A 43 5.90 1.61 11.24
CA ASP A 43 4.45 1.65 11.28
C ASP A 43 3.84 0.30 10.89
N PHE A 44 4.59 -0.59 10.24
CA PHE A 44 4.16 -1.94 9.89
C PHE A 44 4.77 -2.96 10.86
N ASN A 45 3.93 -3.79 11.46
CA ASN A 45 4.37 -4.89 12.32
C ASN A 45 3.80 -6.20 11.78
N GLU A 46 4.67 -7.00 11.16
CA GLU A 46 4.29 -8.29 10.57
C GLU A 46 3.86 -9.32 11.62
N THR A 47 4.53 -9.36 12.77
CA THR A 47 4.27 -10.35 13.84
C THR A 47 2.90 -10.14 14.47
N LEU A 48 2.51 -8.89 14.68
CA LEU A 48 1.21 -8.53 15.23
C LEU A 48 0.13 -8.39 14.16
N GLY A 49 0.50 -8.37 12.89
CA GLY A 49 -0.43 -8.16 11.78
C GLY A 49 -1.14 -6.80 11.83
N ILE A 50 -0.41 -5.73 12.15
CA ILE A 50 -0.97 -4.37 12.29
C ILE A 50 -0.21 -3.33 11.49
N VAL A 51 -0.93 -2.25 11.15
CA VAL A 51 -0.35 -0.99 10.66
C VAL A 51 -0.78 0.18 11.55
N ASN A 52 0.19 0.96 12.00
CA ASN A 52 0.01 2.22 12.72
C ASN A 52 -0.19 3.36 11.71
N VAL A 53 -1.37 3.97 11.69
CA VAL A 53 -1.68 5.04 10.73
C VAL A 53 -1.82 6.38 11.43
N ILE A 54 -1.04 7.37 10.99
CA ILE A 54 -1.16 8.76 11.42
C ILE A 54 -2.08 9.51 10.45
N GLY A 55 -3.27 9.88 10.92
CA GLY A 55 -4.29 10.58 10.15
C GLY A 55 -4.31 12.09 10.35
N LYS A 56 -5.42 12.73 9.92
CA LYS A 56 -5.64 14.17 10.07
C LYS A 56 -5.61 14.56 11.56
N GLY A 57 -4.94 15.68 11.86
CA GLY A 57 -4.80 16.18 13.23
C GLY A 57 -3.85 15.36 14.10
N ASN A 58 -2.92 14.63 13.48
CA ASN A 58 -1.95 13.76 14.14
C ASN A 58 -2.58 12.62 14.98
N LYS A 59 -3.84 12.28 14.69
CA LYS A 59 -4.53 11.17 15.36
C LYS A 59 -3.98 9.85 14.86
N GLN A 60 -3.54 9.01 15.78
CA GLN A 60 -3.04 7.68 15.49
C GLN A 60 -4.15 6.65 15.62
N ARG A 61 -4.12 5.63 14.75
CA ARG A 61 -4.97 4.44 14.87
C ARG A 61 -4.14 3.21 14.52
N ILE A 62 -4.40 2.11 15.22
CA ILE A 62 -3.85 0.79 14.90
C ILE A 62 -4.91 0.07 14.06
N VAL A 63 -4.50 -0.46 12.91
CA VAL A 63 -5.41 -1.18 12.02
C VAL A 63 -4.87 -2.59 11.81
N PRO A 64 -5.62 -3.64 12.21
CA PRO A 64 -5.29 -5.01 11.84
C PRO A 64 -5.33 -5.17 10.32
N ILE A 65 -4.39 -5.94 9.79
CA ILE A 65 -4.31 -6.27 8.36
C ILE A 65 -4.18 -7.79 8.19
N GLY A 66 -4.86 -8.33 7.18
CA GLY A 66 -4.83 -9.75 6.90
C GLY A 66 -3.53 -10.22 6.23
N VAL A 67 -3.35 -11.54 6.19
CA VAL A 67 -2.21 -12.23 5.58
C VAL A 67 -1.85 -11.71 4.17
N PRO A 68 -2.80 -11.44 3.24
CA PRO A 68 -2.44 -10.96 1.90
C PRO A 68 -1.65 -9.64 1.90
N ALA A 69 -2.01 -8.71 2.80
CA ALA A 69 -1.29 -7.45 2.92
C ALA A 69 0.07 -7.60 3.59
N ILE A 70 0.16 -8.48 4.59
CA ILE A 70 1.43 -8.82 5.26
C ILE A 70 2.40 -9.41 4.24
N ASP A 71 1.98 -10.43 3.49
CA ASP A 71 2.82 -11.13 2.51
C ASP A 71 3.28 -10.19 1.40
N ALA A 72 2.38 -9.34 0.87
CA ALA A 72 2.74 -8.38 -0.15
C ALA A 72 3.78 -7.36 0.34
N VAL A 73 3.62 -6.84 1.56
CA VAL A 73 4.59 -5.91 2.16
C VAL A 73 5.92 -6.61 2.41
N LYS A 74 5.92 -7.84 2.92
CA LYS A 74 7.13 -8.64 3.15
C LYS A 74 7.91 -8.87 1.86
N ALA A 75 7.24 -9.32 0.80
CA ALA A 75 7.87 -9.54 -0.50
C ALA A 75 8.50 -8.24 -1.04
N TYR A 76 7.77 -7.13 -0.98
CA TYR A 76 8.31 -5.82 -1.37
C TYR A 76 9.53 -5.40 -0.54
N VAL A 77 9.46 -5.51 0.79
CA VAL A 77 10.53 -5.10 1.72
C VAL A 77 11.78 -5.96 1.54
N ALA A 78 11.62 -7.27 1.32
CA ALA A 78 12.73 -8.20 1.17
C ALA A 78 13.38 -8.10 -0.22
N GLU A 79 12.58 -8.02 -1.29
CA GLU A 79 13.08 -8.25 -2.65
C GLU A 79 13.30 -6.98 -3.45
N LEU A 80 12.51 -5.92 -3.24
CA LEU A 80 12.56 -4.72 -4.10
C LEU A 80 13.09 -3.49 -3.37
N ARG A 81 12.61 -3.23 -2.15
CA ARG A 81 12.95 -2.01 -1.40
C ARG A 81 14.46 -1.78 -1.24
N PRO A 82 15.31 -2.81 -0.95
CA PRO A 82 16.76 -2.60 -0.82
C PRO A 82 17.42 -2.04 -2.08
N HIS A 83 16.85 -2.32 -3.25
CA HIS A 83 17.34 -1.79 -4.53
C HIS A 83 16.89 -0.35 -4.82
N LEU A 84 15.90 0.17 -4.09
CA LEU A 84 15.39 1.53 -4.21
C LEU A 84 16.08 2.50 -3.24
N THR A 85 16.62 2.01 -2.13
CA THR A 85 17.34 2.79 -1.10
C THR A 85 18.78 3.15 -1.53
N ARG A 86 18.96 3.65 -2.76
CA ARG A 86 20.28 3.86 -3.39
C ARG A 86 21.08 5.05 -2.84
N PHE A 87 20.46 5.93 -2.07
CA PHE A 87 21.10 7.15 -1.57
C PHE A 87 21.38 7.05 -0.06
N PRO A 88 22.63 7.27 0.39
CA PRO A 88 23.02 7.26 1.80
C PRO A 88 22.57 8.51 2.56
N ASP A 89 21.80 9.42 1.95
CA ASP A 89 21.35 10.67 2.58
C ASP A 89 20.28 10.45 3.66
N ALA A 90 19.82 9.20 3.87
CA ALA A 90 18.90 8.75 4.91
C ALA A 90 17.55 9.47 4.98
N ARG A 91 17.29 10.46 4.10
CA ARG A 91 16.09 11.31 4.15
C ARG A 91 14.81 10.51 3.95
N ASP A 92 14.92 9.40 3.20
CA ASP A 92 13.79 8.58 2.78
C ASP A 92 13.88 7.12 3.28
N ALA A 93 14.99 6.74 3.96
CA ALA A 93 15.24 5.39 4.46
C ALA A 93 14.22 4.91 5.51
N PHE A 94 13.48 5.83 6.14
CA PHE A 94 12.44 5.49 7.11
C PHE A 94 11.08 5.20 6.49
N ARG A 95 10.83 5.58 5.24
CA ARG A 95 9.53 5.36 4.57
C ARG A 95 9.37 3.89 4.18
N LEU A 96 8.18 3.34 4.39
CA LEU A 96 7.88 1.99 3.94
C LEU A 96 7.94 1.94 2.40
N PHE A 97 7.14 2.78 1.73
CA PHE A 97 7.05 2.80 0.27
C PHE A 97 7.91 3.89 -0.36
N LEU A 98 8.68 3.50 -1.38
CA LEU A 98 9.60 4.38 -2.10
C LEU A 98 9.26 4.49 -3.59
N SER A 99 9.50 5.66 -4.17
CA SER A 99 9.46 5.88 -5.61
C SER A 99 10.59 5.12 -6.30
N HIS A 100 10.58 5.11 -7.64
CA HIS A 100 11.66 4.51 -8.42
C HIS A 100 13.01 5.21 -8.21
N THR A 101 12.99 6.48 -7.75
CA THR A 101 14.18 7.27 -7.42
C THR A 101 14.55 7.19 -5.95
N GLY A 102 13.91 6.32 -5.15
CA GLY A 102 14.15 6.21 -3.71
C GLY A 102 13.55 7.35 -2.87
N ARG A 103 12.73 8.23 -3.47
CA ARG A 103 12.03 9.32 -2.78
C ARG A 103 10.70 8.84 -2.18
N PRO A 104 10.06 9.59 -1.26
CA PRO A 104 8.74 9.22 -0.76
C PRO A 104 7.71 9.17 -1.89
N ILE A 105 6.77 8.24 -1.80
CA ILE A 105 5.67 8.17 -2.77
C ILE A 105 4.73 9.35 -2.58
N GLU A 106 4.54 10.12 -3.64
CA GLU A 106 3.56 11.20 -3.66
C GLU A 106 2.13 10.67 -3.86
N ARG A 107 1.17 11.44 -3.34
CA ARG A 107 -0.26 11.14 -3.49
C ARG A 107 -0.64 10.91 -4.96
N VAL A 108 -0.14 11.73 -5.88
CA VAL A 108 -0.46 11.64 -7.31
C VAL A 108 0.01 10.32 -7.92
N ALA A 109 1.19 9.83 -7.52
CA ALA A 109 1.70 8.55 -7.99
C ALA A 109 0.78 7.38 -7.58
N LEU A 110 0.24 7.40 -6.36
CA LEU A 110 -0.74 6.38 -5.92
C LEU A 110 -2.05 6.42 -6.73
N TRP A 111 -2.52 7.60 -7.11
CA TRP A 111 -3.67 7.73 -8.02
C TRP A 111 -3.38 7.08 -9.39
N GLN A 112 -2.19 7.34 -9.94
CA GLN A 112 -1.76 6.74 -11.19
C GLN A 112 -1.64 5.21 -11.10
N ILE A 113 -1.11 4.69 -9.99
CA ILE A 113 -0.95 3.25 -9.75
C ILE A 113 -2.33 2.57 -9.65
N VAL A 114 -3.25 3.11 -8.84
CA VAL A 114 -4.62 2.59 -8.75
C VAL A 114 -5.29 2.60 -10.13
N GLY A 115 -5.18 3.71 -10.87
CA GLY A 115 -5.75 3.82 -12.22
C GLY A 115 -5.10 2.88 -13.25
N LYS A 116 -3.79 2.63 -13.16
CA LYS A 116 -3.06 1.65 -13.99
C LYS A 116 -3.64 0.26 -13.78
N TYR A 117 -3.67 -0.22 -12.53
CA TYR A 117 -4.12 -1.58 -12.24
C TYR A 117 -5.63 -1.75 -12.40
N ALA A 118 -6.43 -0.70 -12.20
CA ALA A 118 -7.85 -0.74 -12.54
C ALA A 118 -8.08 -1.00 -14.03
N ARG A 119 -7.33 -0.32 -14.91
CA ARG A 119 -7.40 -0.56 -16.36
C ARG A 119 -6.99 -1.99 -16.72
N ILE A 120 -5.88 -2.46 -16.19
CA ILE A 120 -5.38 -3.83 -16.44
C ILE A 120 -6.41 -4.88 -15.96
N ALA A 121 -7.00 -4.66 -14.79
CA ALA A 121 -8.03 -5.54 -14.23
C ALA A 121 -9.37 -5.48 -14.98
N GLY A 122 -9.54 -4.52 -15.90
CA GLY A 122 -10.81 -4.26 -16.60
C GLY A 122 -11.90 -3.64 -15.70
N ILE A 123 -11.53 -2.95 -14.62
CA ILE A 123 -12.46 -2.38 -13.65
C ILE A 123 -12.58 -0.87 -13.88
N ARG A 124 -13.80 -0.38 -14.12
CA ARG A 124 -14.07 1.05 -14.36
C ARG A 124 -14.38 1.80 -13.05
N GLY A 125 -14.10 3.10 -13.03
CA GLY A 125 -14.47 4.00 -11.93
C GLY A 125 -13.63 3.86 -10.64
N VAL A 126 -12.59 3.02 -10.64
CA VAL A 126 -11.76 2.79 -9.45
C VAL A 126 -10.71 3.88 -9.28
N HIS A 127 -10.66 4.39 -8.06
CA HIS A 127 -9.71 5.41 -7.61
C HIS A 127 -9.45 5.23 -6.11
N PRO A 128 -8.43 5.87 -5.51
CA PRO A 128 -8.04 5.66 -4.11
C PRO A 128 -9.17 5.74 -3.08
N HIS A 129 -10.11 6.67 -3.25
CA HIS A 129 -11.24 6.82 -2.33
C HIS A 129 -12.23 5.67 -2.44
N LEU A 130 -12.58 5.23 -3.65
CA LEU A 130 -13.44 4.05 -3.84
C LEU A 130 -12.79 2.78 -3.29
N LEU A 131 -11.49 2.58 -3.55
CA LEU A 131 -10.74 1.45 -3.00
C LEU A 131 -10.79 1.43 -1.47
N ARG A 132 -10.51 2.58 -0.83
CA ARG A 132 -10.66 2.74 0.62
C ARG A 132 -12.08 2.49 1.10
N HIS A 133 -13.10 2.91 0.36
CA HIS A 133 -14.48 2.71 0.79
C HIS A 133 -14.89 1.23 0.74
N SER A 134 -14.40 0.49 -0.26
CA SER A 134 -14.63 -0.95 -0.37
C SER A 134 -14.05 -1.75 0.81
N PHE A 135 -13.01 -1.25 1.48
CA PHE A 135 -12.56 -1.78 2.76
C PHE A 135 -13.66 -1.74 3.82
N ALA A 136 -14.26 -0.56 4.02
CA ALA A 136 -15.32 -0.39 5.01
C ALA A 136 -16.53 -1.28 4.71
N THR A 137 -16.88 -1.43 3.43
CA THR A 137 -17.95 -2.35 3.00
C THR A 137 -17.60 -3.81 3.28
N HIS A 138 -16.36 -4.24 3.00
CA HIS A 138 -15.94 -5.62 3.28
C HIS A 138 -15.79 -5.92 4.78
N LEU A 139 -15.37 -4.94 5.59
CA LEU A 139 -15.30 -5.11 7.04
C LEU A 139 -16.70 -5.30 7.66
N VAL A 140 -17.72 -4.64 7.08
CA VAL A 140 -19.12 -4.78 7.50
C VAL A 140 -19.76 -6.06 6.96
N ALA A 141 -19.42 -6.48 5.74
CA ALA A 141 -20.00 -7.65 5.09
C ALA A 141 -19.34 -8.99 5.46
N GLY A 142 -18.07 -8.99 5.86
CA GLY A 142 -17.28 -10.20 6.08
C GLY A 142 -17.32 -10.76 7.51
N GLY A 143 -17.79 -9.99 8.49
CA GLY A 143 -17.49 -10.30 9.89
C GLY A 143 -15.99 -10.15 10.16
N ALA A 144 -15.62 -9.63 11.32
CA ALA A 144 -14.24 -9.72 11.77
C ALA A 144 -13.96 -11.20 12.09
N ASP A 145 -13.33 -11.92 11.16
CA ASP A 145 -12.79 -13.27 11.36
C ASP A 145 -11.27 -13.23 11.27
#